data_AF-A0A950LRP7-F1
#
_entry.id   AF-A0A950LRP7-F1
#
_cell.length_a   1.000
_cell.length_b   1.000
_cell.length_c   1.000
_cell.angle_alpha   90.00
_cell.angle_beta   90.00
_cell.angle_gamma   90.00
#
_symmetry.space_group_name_H-M   'P 1'
#
loop_
_entity.id
_entity.type
_entity.pdbx_description
1 polymer ?
#
loop_
_entity_poly.entity_id
_entity_poly.type
_entity_poly.pdbx_seq_one_letter_code
_entity_poly.pdbx_strand_id
1 'polypeptide(L)'
;MPKRIALLMVPPLLAFGAATGLGAPPSGAATYTSCASLRGLDLAGQTDALGGCSAPTGGSGTFTGPLSSPLTLTWSGGGTTTVSFAVKTYKKTKCPGGATELALTGHATASTAPAQTIRGMFFAHVCVDQNDQLSLLPGKPLLLQS
;
A
#
# COMPACT_ATOMS: atom_id res chain seq x y z
N MET A 1 54.28 -9.98 -35.38
CA MET A 1 52.90 -10.22 -34.87
C MET A 1 52.78 -9.60 -33.47
N PRO A 2 51.60 -9.04 -33.12
CA PRO A 2 51.41 -7.80 -32.33
C PRO A 2 51.50 -8.00 -30.81
N LYS A 3 51.76 -6.98 -29.98
CA LYS A 3 50.76 -6.08 -29.34
C LYS A 3 51.52 -5.01 -28.53
N ARG A 4 51.34 -3.70 -28.76
CA ARG A 4 50.30 -2.80 -28.19
C ARG A 4 50.26 -2.87 -26.64
N ILE A 5 50.81 -1.88 -25.95
CA ILE A 5 50.21 -0.59 -25.52
C ILE A 5 49.36 -0.73 -24.25
N ALA A 6 49.96 -0.21 -23.17
CA ALA A 6 49.43 0.78 -22.24
C ALA A 6 48.49 0.41 -21.07
N LEU A 7 48.82 1.16 -20.01
CA LEU A 7 47.96 1.91 -19.09
C LEU A 7 47.58 1.25 -17.76
N LEU A 8 48.19 1.84 -16.72
CA LEU A 8 47.68 2.16 -15.39
C LEU A 8 46.45 1.39 -14.91
N MET A 9 46.60 0.67 -13.79
CA MET A 9 45.52 0.52 -12.83
C MET A 9 46.01 0.77 -11.40
N VAL A 10 45.42 1.80 -10.83
CA VAL A 10 45.45 2.30 -9.46
C VAL A 10 44.81 1.29 -8.51
N PRO A 11 45.37 1.01 -7.32
CA PRO A 11 44.62 0.49 -6.18
C PRO A 11 44.40 1.61 -5.14
N PRO A 12 43.67 1.37 -4.04
CA PRO A 12 42.36 0.73 -3.88
C PRO A 12 41.38 1.71 -3.19
N LEU A 13 40.07 1.56 -3.39
CA LEU A 13 39.07 2.20 -2.52
C LEU A 13 38.20 1.14 -1.86
N LEU A 14 38.44 0.97 -0.56
CA LEU A 14 37.55 0.37 0.42
C LEU A 14 36.19 1.07 0.34
N ALA A 15 35.15 0.32 -0.01
CA ALA A 15 33.78 0.71 0.27
C ALA A 15 33.11 -0.44 1.03
N PHE A 16 32.89 -0.19 2.33
CA PHE A 16 32.04 -0.98 3.20
C PHE A 16 30.61 -0.99 2.63
N GLY A 17 30.27 -2.07 1.92
CA GLY A 17 28.88 -2.39 1.59
C GLY A 17 28.24 -3.12 2.75
N ALA A 18 27.71 -2.39 3.74
CA ALA A 18 26.74 -2.93 4.68
C ALA A 18 25.43 -3.18 3.93
N ALA A 19 25.35 -4.29 3.20
CA ALA A 19 24.08 -4.82 2.76
C ALA A 19 23.44 -5.49 3.97
N THR A 20 22.61 -4.74 4.69
CA THR A 20 21.63 -5.29 5.62
C THR A 20 20.79 -6.31 4.86
N GLY A 21 21.12 -7.59 5.03
CA GLY A 21 20.30 -8.69 4.59
C GLY A 21 18.92 -8.52 5.23
N LEU A 22 17.94 -8.16 4.42
CA LEU A 22 16.54 -8.36 4.74
C LEU A 22 16.37 -9.87 4.88
N GLY A 23 16.42 -10.35 6.11
CA GLY A 23 16.13 -11.73 6.45
C GLY A 23 14.81 -12.12 5.81
N ALA A 24 14.82 -13.23 5.07
CA ALA A 24 13.62 -13.82 4.53
C ALA A 24 12.59 -13.97 5.67
N PRO A 25 11.34 -13.51 5.49
CA PRO A 25 10.33 -13.66 6.52
C PRO A 25 10.13 -15.16 6.83
N PRO A 26 9.93 -15.53 8.10
CA PRO A 26 9.72 -16.92 8.50
C PRO A 26 8.52 -17.51 7.75
N SER A 27 8.74 -18.67 7.14
CA SER A 27 7.70 -19.44 6.45
C SER A 27 6.58 -19.77 7.43
N GLY A 28 5.43 -19.11 7.27
CA GLY A 28 4.23 -19.28 8.10
C GLY A 28 3.58 -17.98 8.60
N ALA A 29 4.24 -16.82 8.47
CA ALA A 29 3.58 -15.55 8.72
C ALA A 29 2.59 -15.23 7.59
N ALA A 30 1.36 -14.83 7.92
CA ALA A 30 0.44 -14.28 6.94
C ALA A 30 1.15 -13.16 6.18
N THR A 31 1.18 -13.26 4.85
CA THR A 31 1.80 -12.24 4.02
C THR A 31 0.84 -11.06 3.99
N TYR A 32 1.29 -9.92 4.52
CA TYR A 32 0.51 -8.70 4.51
C TYR A 32 1.14 -7.73 3.52
N THR A 33 0.30 -7.12 2.69
CA THR A 33 0.67 -5.90 2.01
C THR A 33 0.28 -4.72 2.88
N SER A 34 1.20 -3.79 3.11
CA SER A 34 0.91 -2.53 3.80
C SER A 34 1.01 -1.37 2.82
N CYS A 35 0.05 -0.44 2.85
CA CYS A 35 0.09 0.83 2.13
C CYS A 35 0.21 1.99 3.11
N ALA A 36 1.12 2.92 2.82
CA ALA A 36 1.49 4.01 3.72
C ALA A 36 0.66 5.29 3.52
N SER A 37 -0.03 5.44 2.40
CA SER A 37 -0.86 6.60 2.11
C SER A 37 -2.15 6.25 1.38
N LEU A 38 -3.20 6.99 1.72
CA LEU A 38 -4.48 7.08 1.02
C LEU A 38 -4.75 8.56 0.78
N ARG A 39 -5.15 8.94 -0.45
CA ARG A 39 -5.46 10.32 -0.82
C ARG A 39 -6.53 10.36 -1.90
N GLY A 40 -7.55 11.19 -1.69
CA GLY A 40 -8.53 11.55 -2.72
C GLY A 40 -9.87 10.82 -2.61
N LEU A 41 -10.03 9.90 -1.65
CA LEU A 41 -11.31 9.22 -1.43
C LEU A 41 -12.28 10.24 -0.90
N ASP A 42 -13.34 10.43 -1.64
CA ASP A 42 -14.58 10.93 -1.08
C ASP A 42 -15.52 9.73 -0.86
N LEU A 43 -16.38 9.82 0.15
CA LEU A 43 -17.53 8.93 0.33
C LEU A 43 -18.36 8.76 -0.96
N ALA A 44 -18.33 9.76 -1.86
CA ALA A 44 -18.95 9.74 -3.18
C ALA A 44 -18.23 8.88 -4.25
N GLY A 45 -17.04 8.34 -3.98
CA GLY A 45 -16.35 7.40 -4.88
C GLY A 45 -15.48 8.02 -5.97
N GLN A 46 -14.96 9.23 -5.73
CA GLN A 46 -13.92 9.83 -6.58
C GLN A 46 -12.57 9.15 -6.38
N THR A 47 -11.77 9.12 -7.46
CA THR A 47 -10.58 8.27 -7.62
C THR A 47 -9.51 8.53 -6.56
N ASP A 48 -9.25 7.52 -5.75
CA ASP A 48 -8.14 7.51 -4.78
C ASP A 48 -6.83 7.06 -5.41
N ALA A 49 -5.73 7.53 -4.81
CA ALA A 49 -4.43 6.89 -4.93
C ALA A 49 -3.99 6.29 -3.57
N LEU A 50 -3.82 4.97 -3.54
CA LEU A 50 -2.98 4.27 -2.56
C LEU A 50 -1.51 4.42 -2.95
N GLY A 51 -0.67 4.67 -1.97
CA GLY A 51 0.77 4.84 -2.17
C GLY A 51 1.61 4.20 -1.08
N GLY A 52 2.87 3.93 -1.42
CA GLY A 52 3.82 3.28 -0.52
C GLY A 52 3.39 1.86 -0.15
N CYS A 53 2.74 1.16 -1.08
CA CYS A 53 2.33 -0.22 -0.89
C CYS A 53 3.54 -1.16 -1.02
N SER A 54 3.65 -2.16 -0.15
CA SER A 54 4.70 -3.17 -0.29
C SER A 54 4.47 -4.06 -1.52
N ALA A 55 5.54 -4.66 -2.03
CA ALA A 55 5.43 -5.68 -3.08
C ALA A 55 4.48 -6.82 -2.62
N PRO A 56 3.69 -7.42 -3.53
CA PRO A 56 3.84 -7.38 -4.99
C PRO A 56 2.89 -6.41 -5.73
N THR A 57 2.30 -5.44 -5.02
CA THR A 57 1.32 -4.48 -5.59
C THR A 57 1.87 -3.49 -6.62
N GLY A 58 3.19 -3.43 -6.81
CA GLY A 58 3.86 -2.43 -7.64
C GLY A 58 4.07 -1.07 -6.96
N GLY A 59 3.76 -0.93 -5.67
CA GLY A 59 4.03 0.29 -4.90
C GLY A 59 2.83 1.20 -4.69
N SER A 60 1.75 1.00 -5.44
CA SER A 60 0.57 1.88 -5.43
C SER A 60 -0.66 1.19 -6.03
N GLY A 61 -1.81 1.82 -5.85
CA GLY A 61 -3.04 1.43 -6.53
C GLY A 61 -4.07 2.54 -6.54
N THR A 62 -5.16 2.35 -7.27
CA THR A 62 -6.25 3.34 -7.34
C THR A 62 -7.61 2.69 -7.09
N PHE A 63 -8.43 3.29 -6.23
CA PHE A 63 -9.81 2.84 -6.04
C PHE A 63 -10.74 3.49 -7.05
N THR A 64 -11.76 2.74 -7.44
CA THR A 64 -12.84 3.22 -8.31
C THR A 64 -14.17 2.69 -7.78
N GLY A 65 -15.10 3.60 -7.53
CA GLY A 65 -16.44 3.31 -7.02
C GLY A 65 -16.70 3.86 -5.62
N PRO A 66 -17.98 3.97 -5.20
CA PRO A 66 -18.34 4.52 -3.90
C PRO A 66 -18.09 3.51 -2.77
N LEU A 67 -17.77 4.02 -1.57
CA LEU A 67 -17.57 3.19 -0.37
C LEU A 67 -18.82 2.41 0.07
N SER A 68 -20.00 2.81 -0.41
CA SER A 68 -21.28 2.11 -0.18
C SER A 68 -21.48 0.85 -1.05
N SER A 69 -20.60 0.61 -2.03
CA SER A 69 -20.67 -0.53 -2.95
C SER A 69 -19.31 -1.25 -3.01
N PRO A 70 -19.25 -2.47 -3.57
CA PRO A 70 -17.96 -3.07 -3.90
C PRO A 70 -17.18 -2.15 -4.84
N LEU A 71 -15.99 -1.76 -4.44
CA LEU A 71 -15.11 -0.88 -5.21
C LEU A 71 -13.92 -1.66 -5.74
N THR A 72 -13.41 -1.21 -6.88
CA THR A 72 -12.33 -1.90 -7.58
C THR A 72 -11.02 -1.16 -7.32
N LEU A 73 -10.04 -1.89 -6.79
CA LEU A 73 -8.69 -1.43 -6.60
C LEU A 73 -7.83 -1.90 -7.76
N THR A 74 -7.26 -0.97 -8.52
CA THR A 74 -6.34 -1.26 -9.63
C THR A 74 -4.91 -1.10 -9.14
N TRP A 75 -4.09 -2.14 -9.26
CA TRP A 75 -2.71 -2.14 -8.76
C TRP A 75 -1.74 -1.67 -9.85
N SER A 76 -0.72 -0.90 -9.46
CA SER A 76 0.33 -0.48 -10.40
C SER A 76 1.23 -1.64 -10.85
N GLY A 77 1.35 -2.68 -10.01
CA GLY A 77 2.01 -3.95 -10.34
C GLY A 77 1.19 -4.85 -11.26
N GLY A 78 0.00 -4.40 -11.68
CA GLY A 78 -0.91 -5.11 -12.57
C GLY A 78 -2.06 -5.80 -11.83
N GLY A 79 -3.15 -6.00 -12.57
CA GLY A 79 -4.38 -6.63 -12.09
C GLY A 79 -5.20 -5.75 -11.13
N THR A 80 -6.31 -6.31 -10.68
CA THR A 80 -7.31 -5.60 -9.88
C THR A 80 -7.75 -6.44 -8.68
N THR A 81 -8.33 -5.78 -7.68
CA THR A 81 -8.97 -6.44 -6.53
C THR A 81 -10.27 -5.71 -6.21
N THR A 82 -11.39 -6.43 -6.22
CA THR A 82 -12.69 -5.90 -5.81
C THR A 82 -12.85 -6.10 -4.32
N VAL A 83 -13.18 -5.03 -3.60
CA VAL A 83 -13.28 -5.01 -2.15
C VAL A 83 -14.59 -4.37 -1.74
N SER A 84 -15.28 -4.99 -0.79
CA SER A 84 -16.43 -4.38 -0.13
C SER A 84 -16.02 -3.95 1.26
N PHE A 85 -16.18 -2.67 1.60
CA PHE A 85 -15.87 -2.13 2.92
C PHE A 85 -17.11 -2.01 3.80
N ALA A 86 -16.94 -2.33 5.07
CA ALA A 86 -17.79 -1.89 6.16
C ALA A 86 -17.11 -0.73 6.87
N VAL A 87 -17.89 0.31 7.18
CA VAL A 87 -17.42 1.54 7.83
C VAL A 87 -17.91 1.56 9.28
N LYS A 88 -17.00 1.83 10.21
CA LYS A 88 -17.33 2.05 11.62
C LYS A 88 -16.78 3.39 12.09
N THR A 89 -17.66 4.26 12.58
CA THR A 89 -17.29 5.55 13.15
C THR A 89 -16.82 5.40 14.60
N TYR A 90 -15.73 6.07 14.97
CA TYR A 90 -15.29 6.16 16.35
C TYR A 90 -15.89 7.37 17.05
N LYS A 91 -16.38 7.17 18.28
CA LYS A 91 -16.89 8.26 19.13
C LYS A 91 -15.80 9.22 19.60
N LYS A 92 -14.56 8.74 19.70
CA LYS A 92 -13.39 9.53 20.10
C LYS A 92 -12.39 9.48 18.96
N THR A 93 -12.17 10.62 18.32
CA THR A 93 -11.27 10.75 17.17
C THR A 93 -9.84 11.01 17.62
N LYS A 94 -8.88 10.35 16.97
CA LYS A 94 -7.45 10.71 17.02
C LYS A 94 -7.01 11.53 15.81
N CYS A 95 -7.95 11.84 14.92
CA CYS A 95 -7.66 12.62 13.73
C CYS A 95 -7.41 14.10 14.08
N PRO A 96 -6.47 14.76 13.39
CA PRO A 96 -6.19 16.17 13.60
C PRO A 96 -7.34 17.05 13.09
N GLY A 97 -7.41 18.30 13.58
CA GLY A 97 -8.25 19.33 12.97
C GLY A 97 -9.76 19.13 13.08
N GLY A 98 -10.24 18.31 14.02
CA GLY A 98 -11.68 18.02 14.17
C GLY A 98 -12.23 17.01 13.15
N ALA A 99 -11.36 16.35 12.39
CA ALA A 99 -11.75 15.27 11.48
C ALA A 99 -12.32 14.06 12.25
N THR A 100 -13.21 13.31 11.59
CA THR A 100 -13.84 12.12 12.15
C THR A 100 -12.98 10.89 11.86
N GLU A 101 -12.68 10.09 12.89
CA GLU A 101 -11.99 8.82 12.71
C GLU A 101 -12.98 7.71 12.33
N LEU A 102 -12.68 6.99 11.26
CA LEU A 102 -13.40 5.81 10.81
C LEU A 102 -12.45 4.60 10.77
N ALA A 103 -12.96 3.43 11.12
CA ALA A 103 -12.36 2.15 10.74
C ALA A 103 -13.04 1.64 9.46
N LEU A 104 -12.22 1.37 8.45
CA LEU A 104 -12.62 0.63 7.26
C LEU A 104 -12.18 -0.82 7.43
N THR A 105 -13.13 -1.74 7.35
CA THR A 105 -12.86 -3.18 7.30
C THR A 105 -13.47 -3.74 6.04
N GLY A 106 -12.64 -4.27 5.14
CA GLY A 106 -13.10 -4.78 3.86
C GLY A 106 -12.70 -6.22 3.64
N HIS A 107 -13.32 -6.84 2.64
CA HIS A 107 -12.98 -8.19 2.20
C HIS A 107 -12.86 -8.21 0.67
N ALA A 108 -11.78 -8.81 0.16
CA ALA A 108 -11.63 -9.02 -1.28
C ALA A 108 -12.65 -10.05 -1.78
N THR A 109 -13.55 -9.63 -2.67
CA THR A 109 -14.55 -10.52 -3.27
C THR A 109 -14.07 -11.13 -4.59
N ALA A 110 -13.15 -10.46 -5.28
CA ALA A 110 -12.50 -10.94 -6.50
C ALA A 110 -11.11 -10.32 -6.64
N SER A 111 -10.17 -11.04 -7.26
CA SER A 111 -8.84 -10.49 -7.54
C SER A 111 -8.21 -11.15 -8.76
N THR A 112 -7.62 -10.31 -9.61
CA THR A 112 -6.85 -10.69 -10.80
C THR A 112 -5.38 -10.27 -10.69
N ALA A 113 -4.97 -9.75 -9.52
CA ALA A 113 -3.60 -9.30 -9.27
C ALA A 113 -2.60 -10.48 -9.36
N PRO A 114 -1.45 -10.30 -10.02
CA PRO A 114 -0.40 -11.32 -10.10
C PRO A 114 0.35 -11.50 -8.78
N ALA A 115 0.29 -10.50 -7.89
CA ALA A 115 0.62 -10.63 -6.48
C ALA A 115 -0.20 -11.78 -5.87
N GLN A 116 0.44 -12.70 -5.13
CA GLN A 116 -0.24 -13.80 -4.42
C GLN A 116 -1.60 -13.35 -3.92
N THR A 117 -2.64 -13.99 -4.45
CA THR A 117 -3.92 -13.35 -4.70
C THR A 117 -4.42 -12.63 -3.47
N ILE A 118 -4.54 -11.31 -3.52
CA ILE A 118 -5.11 -10.50 -2.44
C ILE A 118 -6.57 -10.93 -2.28
N ARG A 119 -6.81 -11.92 -1.41
CA ARG A 119 -8.13 -12.55 -1.16
C ARG A 119 -8.60 -12.35 0.28
N GLY A 120 -7.75 -11.79 1.13
CA GLY A 120 -8.05 -11.61 2.53
C GLY A 120 -8.77 -10.30 2.86
N MET A 121 -8.64 -9.93 4.12
CA MET A 121 -9.26 -8.75 4.68
C MET A 121 -8.40 -7.50 4.49
N PHE A 122 -9.09 -6.37 4.43
CA PHE A 122 -8.54 -5.04 4.34
C PHE A 122 -8.87 -4.32 5.65
N PHE A 123 -7.87 -3.70 6.26
CA PHE A 123 -8.07 -2.92 7.47
C PHE A 123 -7.38 -1.58 7.35
N ALA A 124 -8.12 -0.50 7.58
CA ALA A 124 -7.58 0.85 7.64
C ALA A 124 -8.27 1.68 8.73
N HIS A 125 -7.49 2.55 9.36
CA HIS A 125 -8.03 3.67 10.14
C HIS A 125 -7.85 4.93 9.30
N VAL A 126 -8.94 5.64 9.04
CA VAL A 126 -8.95 6.83 8.21
C VAL A 126 -9.54 8.01 8.96
N CYS A 127 -9.12 9.20 8.55
CA CYS A 127 -9.63 10.48 8.99
C CYS A 127 -10.43 11.09 7.86
N VAL A 128 -11.68 11.45 8.14
CA VAL A 128 -12.57 12.17 7.22
C VAL A 128 -12.63 13.62 7.64
N ASP A 129 -12.25 14.51 6.75
CA ASP A 129 -12.34 15.95 6.96
C ASP A 129 -13.75 16.50 6.66
N GLN A 130 -13.92 17.83 6.71
CA GLN A 130 -15.21 18.47 6.46
C GLN A 130 -15.64 18.45 4.98
N ASN A 131 -14.75 18.06 4.08
CA ASN A 131 -14.98 17.92 2.63
C ASN A 131 -15.16 16.45 2.25
N ASP A 132 -15.45 15.59 3.22
CA ASP A 132 -15.58 14.14 3.07
C ASP A 132 -14.32 13.45 2.49
N GLN A 133 -13.14 14.10 2.58
CA GLN A 133 -11.89 13.53 2.11
C GLN A 133 -11.29 12.59 3.14
N LEU A 134 -10.99 11.35 2.72
CA LEU A 134 -10.31 10.37 3.56
C LEU A 134 -8.79 10.49 3.44
N SER A 135 -8.13 10.39 4.58
CA SER A 135 -6.69 10.21 4.70
C SER A 135 -6.39 9.12 5.72
N LEU A 136 -5.28 8.38 5.58
CA LEU A 136 -4.91 7.42 6.63
C LEU A 136 -4.63 8.15 7.95
N LEU A 137 -5.08 7.56 9.05
CA LEU A 137 -4.70 8.04 10.37
C LEU A 137 -3.16 7.98 10.49
N PRO A 138 -2.49 9.08 10.90
CA PRO A 138 -1.05 9.11 10.98
C PRO A 138 -0.47 7.95 11.81
N GLY A 139 0.50 7.24 11.23
CA GLY A 139 1.13 6.07 11.86
C GLY A 139 0.30 4.77 11.81
N LYS A 140 -0.84 4.76 11.11
CA LYS A 140 -1.66 3.55 10.87
C LYS A 140 -1.74 3.26 9.37
N PRO A 141 -0.96 2.30 8.84
CA PRO A 141 -1.03 1.91 7.44
C PRO A 141 -2.34 1.17 7.15
N LEU A 142 -2.72 1.14 5.87
CA LEU A 142 -3.72 0.21 5.38
C LEU A 142 -3.07 -1.16 5.24
N LEU A 143 -3.69 -2.18 5.82
CA LEU A 143 -3.22 -3.56 5.76
C LEU A 143 -4.13 -4.38 4.86
N LEU A 144 -3.52 -5.16 3.98
CA LEU A 144 -4.17 -6.13 3.14
C LEU A 144 -3.59 -7.50 3.43
N GLN A 145 -4.46 -8.45 3.73
CA GLN A 145 -4.06 -9.83 3.88
C GLN A 145 -4.15 -10.51 2.51
N SER A 146 -3.06 -11.12 2.06
CA SER A 146 -3.06 -12.03 0.91
C SER A 146 -3.39 -13.45 1.35
#